data_AF-A0A945QSZ5-F1
#
_entry.id   AF-A0A945QSZ5-F1
#
_cell.length_a   1.000
_cell.length_b   1.000
_cell.length_c   1.000
_cell.angle_alpha   90.00
_cell.angle_beta   90.00
_cell.angle_gamma   90.00
#
_symmetry.space_group_name_H-M   'P 1'
#
loop_
_entity.id
_entity.type
_entity.pdbx_description
1 polymer ?
#
loop_
_entity_poly.entity_id
_entity_poly.type
_entity_poly.pdbx_seq_one_letter_code
_entity_poly.pdbx_strand_id
1 'polypeptide(L)'
;MDRCILWLALVSLSALSSPATVQAGYGTATCPLDRSTVHQHPLRLQIAFEHIAQDRLRAGTDQVTFGQITRADHDEIETINRNMRLHLDYNFTKRFSTTLSLPIVQRRHAHIAAAGHDHGEHKHLTTELRKVTALSQVHHDDAQRWEFTRPGDLTLWFHYTRSPSLTASIGIGVPTGQIVFRNGAGILAEPALQPGRGTWGLPLESSYEREFQRSPQPSRLFASTSYRVNSSGNRDYRFRDAWLLHAGGHYPIDERFDLLGQFAST
;
A
#
# COMPACT_ATOMS: atom_id res chain seq x y z
N MET A 1 18.67 25.23 23.23
CA MET A 1 18.15 23.92 22.78
C MET A 1 17.12 24.09 21.65
N ASP A 2 17.20 25.17 20.85
CA ASP A 2 15.97 25.76 20.29
C ASP A 2 15.91 25.83 18.75
N ARG A 3 16.95 25.34 18.05
CA ARG A 3 16.98 25.35 16.57
C ARG A 3 16.43 24.06 15.94
N CYS A 4 16.61 22.90 16.57
CA CYS A 4 16.08 21.62 16.05
C CYS A 4 14.56 21.48 16.19
N ILE A 5 13.97 22.03 17.26
CA ILE A 5 12.51 22.01 17.47
C ILE A 5 11.83 22.92 16.44
N LEU A 6 12.45 24.06 16.10
CA LEU A 6 11.94 24.96 15.07
C LEU A 6 11.92 24.29 13.68
N TRP A 7 12.94 23.51 13.32
CA TRP A 7 12.97 22.77 12.05
C TRP A 7 11.96 21.62 12.00
N LEU A 8 11.78 20.88 13.09
CA LEU A 8 10.73 19.85 13.18
C LEU A 8 9.34 20.48 13.07
N ALA A 9 9.09 21.58 13.78
CA ALA A 9 7.84 22.32 13.66
C ALA A 9 7.64 22.89 12.25
N LEU A 10 8.67 23.42 11.59
CA LEU A 10 8.58 23.96 10.22
C LEU A 10 8.36 22.87 9.15
N VAL A 11 8.94 21.68 9.30
CA VAL A 11 8.70 20.55 8.39
C VAL A 11 7.32 19.93 8.63
N SER A 12 6.87 19.85 9.89
CA SER A 12 5.50 19.41 10.21
C SER A 12 4.45 20.42 9.77
N LEU A 13 4.67 21.73 9.98
CA LEU A 13 3.68 22.77 9.67
C LEU A 13 3.60 23.07 8.16
N SER A 14 4.69 22.89 7.41
CA SER A 14 4.66 22.97 5.93
C SER A 14 3.95 21.78 5.27
N ALA A 15 3.93 20.61 5.93
CA ALA A 15 3.11 19.47 5.53
C ALA A 15 1.61 19.70 5.79
N LEU A 16 1.23 20.58 6.75
CA LEU A 16 -0.17 20.96 7.00
C LEU A 16 -0.66 22.12 6.14
N SER A 17 0.22 22.92 5.51
CA SER A 17 -0.15 24.17 4.83
C SER A 17 -0.19 24.13 3.30
N SER A 18 -0.11 22.95 2.69
CA SER A 18 -0.23 22.81 1.22
C SER A 18 -1.58 22.20 0.83
N PRO A 19 -2.62 23.00 0.57
CA PRO A 19 -3.84 22.52 -0.08
C PRO A 19 -3.58 22.44 -1.59
N ALA A 20 -2.70 21.55 -2.02
CA ALA A 20 -2.43 21.33 -3.43
C ALA A 20 -2.23 19.84 -3.69
N THR A 21 -3.36 19.17 -3.96
CA THR A 21 -3.42 17.87 -4.64
C THR A 21 -2.41 16.84 -4.15
N VAL A 22 -2.49 16.49 -2.86
CA VAL A 22 -2.08 15.15 -2.46
C VAL A 22 -3.09 14.21 -3.15
N GLN A 23 -2.75 13.77 -4.37
CA GLN A 23 -3.47 12.69 -5.01
C GLN A 23 -3.17 11.46 -4.17
N ALA A 24 -4.09 11.15 -3.25
CA ALA A 24 -4.09 9.87 -2.54
C ALA A 24 -3.79 8.77 -3.56
N GLY A 25 -2.91 7.83 -3.21
CA GLY A 25 -2.64 6.66 -4.04
C GLY A 25 -3.91 5.83 -4.18
N TYR A 26 -4.77 6.20 -5.13
CA TYR A 26 -6.01 5.50 -5.44
C TYR A 26 -5.61 4.06 -5.84
N GLY A 27 -5.96 3.09 -5.00
CA GLY A 27 -5.77 1.66 -5.28
C GLY A 27 -4.77 0.90 -4.40
N THR A 28 -4.09 1.54 -3.43
CA THR A 28 -3.30 0.79 -2.42
C THR A 28 -3.89 0.97 -1.02
N ALA A 29 -4.68 0.00 -0.59
CA ALA A 29 -5.04 -0.14 0.82
C ALA A 29 -3.85 -0.80 1.55
N THR A 30 -2.84 -0.02 1.90
CA THR A 30 -1.69 -0.45 2.71
C THR A 30 -1.26 0.66 3.66
N CYS A 31 -1.02 0.32 4.91
CA CYS A 31 -0.37 1.14 5.92
C CYS A 31 0.96 0.48 6.27
N PRO A 32 2.03 0.69 5.46
CA PRO A 32 3.31 0.08 5.77
C PRO A 32 3.78 0.60 7.13
N LEU A 33 4.23 -0.33 7.97
CA LEU A 33 4.85 0.02 9.24
C LEU A 33 6.19 0.69 8.95
N ASP A 34 6.47 1.76 9.67
CA ASP A 34 7.77 2.42 9.56
C ASP A 34 8.88 1.42 9.90
N ARG A 35 9.95 1.49 9.11
CA ARG A 35 11.05 0.51 9.10
C ARG A 35 12.30 1.07 9.77
N SER A 36 12.24 2.29 10.29
CA SER A 36 13.34 2.99 10.91
C SER A 36 13.56 2.40 12.30
N THR A 37 14.27 1.27 12.31
CA THR A 37 14.92 0.75 13.51
C THR A 37 16.31 0.32 13.10
N VAL A 38 17.32 1.11 13.45
CA VAL A 38 18.73 0.72 13.27
C VAL A 38 19.09 -0.27 14.37
N HIS A 39 18.85 -1.56 14.14
CA HIS A 39 19.43 -2.61 14.99
C HIS A 39 20.85 -2.94 14.53
N GLN A 40 21.76 -3.09 15.49
CA GLN A 40 23.19 -3.30 15.25
C GLN A 40 23.53 -4.74 14.81
N HIS A 41 22.53 -5.63 14.68
CA HIS A 41 22.77 -6.99 14.24
C HIS A 41 23.13 -7.04 12.76
N PRO A 42 24.12 -7.85 12.35
CA PRO A 42 24.56 -7.91 10.96
C PRO A 42 23.48 -8.46 10.01
N LEU A 43 22.56 -9.28 10.53
CA LEU A 43 21.47 -9.90 9.78
C LEU A 43 20.18 -9.78 10.59
N ARG A 44 19.09 -9.38 9.93
CA ARG A 44 17.75 -9.31 10.56
C ARG A 44 16.70 -9.83 9.59
N LEU A 45 15.78 -10.65 10.11
CA LEU A 45 14.55 -11.04 9.43
C LEU A 45 13.40 -10.31 10.09
N GLN A 46 12.62 -9.55 9.31
CA GLN A 46 11.39 -8.92 9.78
C GLN A 46 10.19 -9.49 9.03
N ILE A 47 9.12 -9.72 9.77
CA ILE A 47 7.85 -10.18 9.25
C ILE A 47 6.80 -9.19 9.70
N ALA A 48 6.10 -8.57 8.74
CA ALA A 48 4.98 -7.70 9.02
C ALA A 48 3.72 -8.30 8.40
N PHE A 49 2.64 -8.36 9.18
CA PHE A 49 1.33 -8.80 8.71
C PHE A 49 0.33 -7.65 8.84
N GLU A 50 -0.45 -7.45 7.79
CA GLU A 50 -1.50 -6.45 7.72
C GLU A 50 -2.79 -7.09 7.25
N HIS A 51 -3.89 -6.75 7.91
CA HIS A 51 -5.23 -7.13 7.52
C HIS A 51 -6.10 -5.90 7.36
N ILE A 52 -6.69 -5.72 6.18
CA ILE A 52 -7.57 -4.61 5.86
C ILE A 52 -8.84 -5.19 5.26
N ALA A 53 -9.97 -5.00 5.96
CA ALA A 53 -11.29 -5.38 5.50
C ALA A 53 -12.07 -4.12 5.09
N GLN A 54 -12.49 -4.08 3.82
CA GLN A 54 -13.35 -3.05 3.26
C GLN A 54 -14.65 -3.74 2.83
N ASP A 55 -15.60 -3.84 3.76
CA ASP A 55 -16.89 -4.53 3.61
C ASP A 55 -18.08 -3.57 3.81
N ARG A 56 -17.82 -2.26 3.89
CA ARG A 56 -18.83 -1.23 4.12
C ARG A 56 -18.74 -0.18 3.03
N LEU A 57 -19.83 -0.03 2.28
CA LEU A 57 -19.96 0.99 1.26
C LEU A 57 -20.23 2.35 1.91
N ARG A 58 -19.48 3.36 1.48
CA ARG A 58 -19.63 4.73 1.96
C ARG A 58 -19.55 5.74 0.83
N ALA A 59 -20.36 6.80 0.93
CA ALA A 59 -20.24 8.04 0.17
C ALA A 59 -19.92 9.17 1.14
N GLY A 60 -18.67 9.63 1.16
CA GLY A 60 -18.22 10.58 2.19
C GLY A 60 -18.35 9.98 3.60
N THR A 61 -19.12 10.62 4.47
CA THR A 61 -19.39 10.14 5.83
C THR A 61 -20.55 9.16 5.92
N ASP A 62 -21.36 9.07 4.87
CA ASP A 62 -22.62 8.34 4.89
C ASP A 62 -22.42 6.90 4.44
N GLN A 63 -23.10 5.99 5.13
CA GLN A 63 -23.20 4.60 4.69
C GLN A 63 -24.20 4.54 3.54
N VAL A 64 -23.79 3.90 2.44
CA VAL A 64 -24.67 3.68 1.29
C VAL A 64 -25.00 2.20 1.17
N THR A 65 -26.14 1.91 0.57
CA THR A 65 -26.50 0.55 0.18
C THR A 65 -26.07 0.30 -1.26
N PHE A 66 -25.93 -0.98 -1.60
CA PHE A 66 -25.72 -1.43 -2.97
C PHE A 66 -26.72 -0.79 -3.94
N GLY A 67 -26.23 -0.36 -5.12
CA GLY A 67 -27.05 0.27 -6.17
C GLY A 67 -27.54 1.69 -5.87
N GLN A 68 -27.21 2.27 -4.70
CA GLN A 68 -27.54 3.66 -4.38
C GLN A 68 -26.66 4.65 -5.14
N ILE A 69 -25.43 4.26 -5.48
CA ILE A 69 -24.51 5.05 -6.31
C ILE A 69 -24.43 4.38 -7.68
N THR A 70 -25.04 4.99 -8.68
CA THR A 70 -24.94 4.50 -10.06
C THR A 70 -23.55 4.81 -10.61
N ARG A 71 -22.70 3.79 -10.69
CA ARG A 71 -21.43 3.83 -11.43
C ARG A 71 -21.60 3.26 -12.83
N ALA A 72 -20.75 3.69 -13.74
CA ALA A 72 -20.85 3.32 -15.16
C ALA A 72 -20.28 1.93 -15.47
N ASP A 73 -19.42 1.40 -14.60
CA ASP A 73 -18.58 0.22 -14.82
C ASP A 73 -18.92 -0.93 -13.87
N HIS A 74 -18.87 -0.72 -12.56
CA HIS A 74 -19.19 -1.75 -11.56
C HIS A 74 -19.55 -1.13 -10.20
N ASP A 75 -20.26 -1.88 -9.38
CA ASP A 75 -20.47 -1.57 -7.97
C ASP A 75 -19.63 -2.53 -7.10
N GLU A 76 -18.75 -1.93 -6.31
CA GLU A 76 -17.82 -2.63 -5.44
C GLU A 76 -18.60 -3.24 -4.27
N ILE A 77 -18.34 -4.50 -3.91
CA ILE A 77 -19.01 -5.14 -2.76
C ILE A 77 -18.06 -5.22 -1.57
N GLU A 78 -16.92 -5.87 -1.77
CA GLU A 78 -15.95 -6.11 -0.72
C GLU A 78 -14.53 -6.18 -1.26
N THR A 79 -13.58 -5.69 -0.46
CA THR A 79 -12.16 -5.98 -0.63
C THR A 79 -11.54 -6.33 0.71
N ILE A 80 -11.02 -7.54 0.81
CA ILE A 80 -10.27 -8.02 1.97
C ILE A 80 -8.82 -8.24 1.53
N ASN A 81 -7.93 -7.43 2.06
CA ASN A 81 -6.48 -7.54 1.87
C ASN A 81 -5.83 -8.15 3.11
N ARG A 82 -4.96 -9.13 2.89
CA ARG A 82 -4.07 -9.74 3.88
C ARG A 82 -2.67 -9.72 3.30
N ASN A 83 -1.84 -8.82 3.79
CA ASN A 83 -0.51 -8.59 3.26
C ASN A 83 0.52 -9.08 4.28
N MET A 84 1.34 -10.05 3.89
CA MET A 84 2.55 -10.39 4.64
C MET A 84 3.75 -9.78 3.91
N ARG A 85 4.65 -9.12 4.64
CA ARG A 85 5.91 -8.62 4.10
C ARG A 85 7.06 -9.31 4.82
N LEU A 86 7.96 -9.88 4.04
CA LEU A 86 9.20 -10.46 4.51
C LEU A 86 10.34 -9.52 4.13
N HIS A 87 11.14 -9.14 5.12
CA HIS A 87 12.33 -8.34 4.92
C HIS A 87 13.56 -9.07 5.45
N LEU A 88 14.58 -9.18 4.60
CA LEU A 88 15.89 -9.65 5.00
C LEU A 88 16.86 -8.46 4.93
N ASP A 89 17.29 -7.98 6.08
CA ASP A 89 18.25 -6.88 6.20
C ASP A 89 19.65 -7.42 6.45
N TYR A 90 20.64 -6.87 5.74
CA TYR A 90 22.05 -7.17 5.96
C TYR A 90 22.87 -5.89 6.08
N ASN A 91 23.56 -5.74 7.21
CA ASN A 91 24.40 -4.58 7.52
C ASN A 91 25.85 -4.88 7.14
N PHE A 92 26.30 -4.39 5.99
CA PHE A 92 27.70 -4.52 5.56
C PHE A 92 28.65 -3.74 6.47
N THR A 93 28.21 -2.57 6.95
CA THR A 93 28.95 -1.68 7.85
C THR A 93 27.99 -0.98 8.81
N LYS A 94 28.51 -0.13 9.71
CA LYS A 94 27.69 0.76 10.55
C LYS A 94 26.89 1.82 9.78
N ARG A 95 27.19 2.03 8.49
CA ARG A 95 26.55 3.08 7.67
C ARG A 95 25.84 2.55 6.43
N PHE A 96 26.17 1.35 5.99
CA PHE A 96 25.63 0.78 4.76
C PHE A 96 24.95 -0.53 5.05
N SER A 97 23.72 -0.66 4.57
CA SER A 97 22.95 -1.90 4.64
C SER A 97 22.13 -2.12 3.38
N THR A 98 21.68 -3.35 3.19
CA THR A 98 20.74 -3.71 2.14
C THR A 98 19.53 -4.41 2.73
N THR A 99 18.39 -4.25 2.07
CA THR A 99 17.16 -4.95 2.44
C THR A 99 16.55 -5.61 1.21
N LEU A 100 16.35 -6.92 1.26
CA LEU A 100 15.50 -7.62 0.30
C LEU A 100 14.08 -7.68 0.86
N SER A 101 13.11 -7.21 0.08
CA SER A 101 11.69 -7.16 0.44
C SER A 101 10.86 -8.04 -0.47
N LEU A 102 10.08 -8.96 0.11
CA LEU A 102 9.13 -9.81 -0.58
C LEU A 102 7.72 -9.63 0.02
N PRO A 103 6.78 -9.03 -0.71
CA PRO A 103 5.38 -9.03 -0.32
C PRO A 103 4.69 -10.34 -0.76
N ILE A 104 3.88 -10.91 0.13
CA ILE A 104 2.94 -11.99 -0.14
C ILE A 104 1.55 -11.42 0.09
N VAL A 105 0.79 -11.31 -0.99
CA VAL A 105 -0.53 -10.70 -1.02
C VAL A 105 -1.57 -11.79 -1.07
N GLN A 106 -2.44 -11.82 -0.06
CA GLN A 106 -3.70 -12.53 -0.11
C GLN A 106 -4.82 -11.51 -0.28
N ARG A 107 -5.61 -11.65 -1.33
CA ARG A 107 -6.71 -10.75 -1.64
C ARG A 107 -7.96 -11.56 -1.94
N ARG A 108 -9.06 -11.12 -1.33
CA ARG A 108 -10.41 -11.47 -1.73
C ARG A 108 -11.10 -10.19 -2.15
N HIS A 109 -11.64 -10.15 -3.35
CA HIS A 109 -12.28 -8.97 -3.90
C HIS A 109 -13.52 -9.37 -4.68
N ALA A 110 -14.61 -8.62 -4.52
CA ALA A 110 -15.85 -8.86 -5.23
C ALA A 110 -16.52 -7.56 -5.65
N HIS A 111 -17.01 -7.56 -6.89
CA HIS A 111 -17.85 -6.49 -7.43
C HIS A 111 -18.97 -7.07 -8.29
N ILE A 112 -19.95 -6.24 -8.65
CA ILE A 112 -20.93 -6.57 -9.67
C ILE A 112 -20.77 -5.62 -10.84
N ALA A 113 -20.63 -6.19 -12.04
CA ALA A 113 -20.55 -5.43 -13.28
C ALA A 113 -21.85 -4.66 -13.54
N ALA A 114 -21.75 -3.40 -13.96
CA ALA A 114 -22.89 -2.66 -14.47
C ALA A 114 -23.35 -3.27 -15.80
N ALA A 115 -24.65 -3.20 -16.09
CA ALA A 115 -25.24 -3.73 -17.32
C ALA A 115 -24.62 -3.05 -18.56
N GLY A 116 -23.63 -3.70 -19.19
CA GLY A 116 -22.78 -2.97 -20.13
C GLY A 116 -21.34 -3.43 -20.16
N HIS A 117 -20.79 -3.66 -18.97
CA HIS A 117 -19.37 -3.57 -18.69
C HIS A 117 -18.88 -4.86 -18.03
N ASP A 118 -18.87 -5.96 -18.79
CA ASP A 118 -18.29 -7.22 -18.33
C ASP A 118 -16.79 -7.24 -18.65
N HIS A 119 -15.96 -7.55 -17.66
CA HIS A 119 -14.52 -7.80 -17.84
C HIS A 119 -14.23 -9.18 -18.44
N GLY A 120 -15.26 -10.00 -18.67
CA GLY A 120 -15.20 -11.27 -19.38
C GLY A 120 -15.15 -11.09 -20.91
N GLU A 121 -14.39 -11.94 -21.59
CA GLU A 121 -14.47 -12.11 -23.05
C GLU A 121 -15.76 -12.85 -23.48
N HIS A 122 -16.91 -12.54 -22.88
CA HIS A 122 -18.19 -13.07 -23.36
C HIS A 122 -18.68 -12.23 -24.55
N LYS A 123 -18.25 -12.67 -25.72
CA LYS A 123 -18.70 -12.21 -27.04
C LYS A 123 -20.22 -12.46 -27.20
N HIS A 124 -20.92 -11.44 -27.68
CA HIS A 124 -22.22 -11.45 -28.36
C HIS A 124 -23.49 -11.83 -27.57
N LEU A 125 -24.18 -10.81 -27.05
CA LEU A 125 -25.64 -10.74 -27.12
C LEU A 125 -26.06 -9.41 -27.75
N THR A 126 -26.94 -9.49 -28.74
CA THR A 126 -27.39 -8.39 -29.59
C THR A 126 -28.16 -7.33 -28.81
N THR A 127 -27.94 -6.07 -29.16
CA THR A 127 -28.41 -4.83 -28.53
C THR A 127 -29.92 -4.80 -28.20
N GLU A 128 -30.75 -5.56 -28.92
CA GLU A 128 -32.21 -5.58 -28.77
C GLU A 128 -32.70 -6.42 -27.56
N LEU A 129 -31.95 -7.44 -27.13
CA LEU A 129 -32.31 -8.24 -25.94
C LEU A 129 -31.95 -7.54 -24.61
N ARG A 130 -31.10 -6.51 -24.64
CA ARG A 130 -30.65 -5.78 -23.44
C ARG A 130 -31.72 -4.89 -22.81
N LYS A 131 -32.64 -4.34 -23.61
CA LYS A 131 -33.70 -3.43 -23.10
C LYS A 131 -34.76 -4.16 -22.27
N VAL A 132 -34.98 -5.44 -22.53
CA VAL A 132 -35.99 -6.24 -21.80
C VAL A 132 -35.42 -6.76 -20.47
N THR A 133 -34.11 -7.02 -20.38
CA THR A 133 -33.44 -7.51 -19.16
C THR A 133 -32.89 -6.40 -18.26
N ALA A 134 -32.94 -5.12 -18.68
CA ALA A 134 -32.49 -3.98 -17.86
C ALA A 134 -33.43 -3.63 -16.70
N LEU A 135 -34.61 -4.25 -16.63
CA LEU A 135 -35.52 -4.19 -15.49
C LEU A 135 -35.35 -5.37 -14.52
N SER A 136 -34.45 -6.30 -14.82
CA SER A 136 -34.13 -7.41 -13.92
C SER A 136 -33.21 -6.91 -12.81
N GLN A 137 -33.68 -7.01 -11.58
CA GLN A 137 -32.91 -6.80 -10.36
C GLN A 137 -31.56 -7.52 -10.49
N VAL A 138 -30.46 -6.77 -10.42
CA VAL A 138 -29.11 -7.32 -10.31
C VAL A 138 -29.09 -8.22 -9.07
N HIS A 139 -28.91 -9.52 -9.26
CA HIS A 139 -28.88 -10.48 -8.16
C HIS A 139 -27.47 -10.55 -7.59
N HIS A 140 -27.36 -10.75 -6.28
CA HIS A 140 -26.07 -10.96 -5.59
C HIS A 140 -25.25 -12.15 -6.16
N ASP A 141 -25.90 -13.05 -6.89
CA ASP A 141 -25.29 -14.22 -7.52
C ASP A 141 -24.44 -13.88 -8.76
N ASP A 142 -24.56 -12.67 -9.32
CA ASP A 142 -23.76 -12.20 -10.46
C ASP A 142 -22.39 -11.61 -10.04
N ALA A 143 -22.06 -11.67 -8.74
CA ALA A 143 -20.83 -11.10 -8.22
C ALA A 143 -19.58 -11.79 -8.80
N GLN A 144 -18.74 -11.02 -9.48
CA GLN A 144 -17.43 -11.49 -9.92
C GLN A 144 -16.48 -11.45 -8.72
N ARG A 145 -15.81 -12.57 -8.45
CA ARG A 145 -14.95 -12.72 -7.27
C ARG A 145 -13.55 -13.11 -7.66
N TRP A 146 -12.55 -12.48 -7.06
CA TRP A 146 -11.15 -12.89 -7.15
C TRP A 146 -10.65 -13.24 -5.77
N GLU A 147 -10.08 -14.44 -5.63
CA GLU A 147 -9.44 -14.88 -4.41
C GLU A 147 -8.10 -15.51 -4.74
N PHE A 148 -7.03 -14.98 -4.15
CA PHE A 148 -5.69 -15.49 -4.38
C PHE A 148 -4.77 -15.27 -3.18
N THR A 149 -3.70 -16.07 -3.14
CA THR A 149 -2.49 -15.81 -2.36
C THR A 149 -1.29 -15.95 -3.30
N ARG A 150 -0.56 -14.85 -3.50
CA ARG A 150 0.53 -14.77 -4.48
C ARG A 150 1.64 -13.85 -3.99
N PRO A 151 2.91 -14.13 -4.36
CA PRO A 151 3.97 -13.16 -4.19
C PRO A 151 3.70 -11.94 -5.09
N GLY A 152 3.98 -10.76 -4.57
CA GLY A 152 4.03 -9.52 -5.34
C GLY A 152 5.44 -9.22 -5.84
N ASP A 153 5.69 -7.95 -6.16
CA ASP A 153 6.98 -7.51 -6.70
C ASP A 153 8.07 -7.44 -5.63
N LEU A 154 9.20 -8.09 -5.89
CA LEU A 154 10.42 -7.96 -5.11
C LEU A 154 10.94 -6.52 -5.13
N THR A 155 11.50 -6.07 -4.00
CA THR A 155 12.26 -4.81 -3.94
C THR A 155 13.59 -5.02 -3.23
N LEU A 156 14.68 -4.60 -3.87
CA LEU A 156 15.99 -4.51 -3.25
C LEU A 156 16.26 -3.07 -2.84
N TRP A 157 16.68 -2.84 -1.60
CA TRP A 157 17.02 -1.53 -1.08
C TRP A 157 18.50 -1.44 -0.70
N PHE A 158 19.05 -0.24 -0.83
CA PHE A 158 20.34 0.16 -0.32
C PHE A 158 20.14 1.36 0.60
N HIS A 159 20.70 1.27 1.80
CA HIS A 159 20.55 2.28 2.83
C HIS A 159 21.90 2.89 3.18
N TYR A 160 21.89 4.20 3.41
CA TYR A 160 23.01 4.96 3.92
C TYR A 160 22.60 5.73 5.18
N THR A 161 23.20 5.37 6.31
CA THR A 161 22.98 6.00 7.61
C THR A 161 24.08 7.04 7.86
N ARG A 162 23.72 8.32 7.80
CA ARG A 162 24.66 9.44 7.95
C ARG A 162 25.02 9.70 9.42
N SER A 163 24.04 9.53 10.29
CA SER A 163 24.10 9.60 11.75
C SER A 163 23.11 8.57 12.32
N PRO A 164 23.19 8.22 13.61
CA PRO A 164 22.21 7.31 14.23
C PRO A 164 20.74 7.75 14.05
N SER A 165 20.52 9.01 13.71
CA SER A 165 19.22 9.64 13.56
C SER A 165 18.78 9.86 12.11
N LEU A 166 19.60 9.60 11.08
CA LEU A 166 19.27 9.99 9.71
C LEU A 166 19.76 8.94 8.71
N THR A 167 18.80 8.38 7.97
CA THR A 167 19.02 7.38 6.93
C THR A 167 18.41 7.84 5.61
N ALA A 168 19.14 7.63 4.52
CA ALA A 168 18.66 7.78 3.16
C ALA A 168 18.72 6.42 2.46
N SER A 169 17.73 6.14 1.61
CA SER A 169 17.60 4.84 0.94
C SER A 169 17.20 5.01 -0.51
N ILE A 170 17.72 4.12 -1.34
CA ILE A 170 17.33 3.94 -2.74
C ILE A 170 17.04 2.46 -2.97
N GLY A 171 16.02 2.15 -3.74
CA GLY A 171 15.69 0.78 -4.08
C GLY A 171 15.37 0.57 -5.54
N ILE A 172 15.24 -0.70 -5.90
CA ILE A 172 14.83 -1.16 -7.22
C ILE A 172 13.70 -2.16 -7.00
N GLY A 173 12.51 -1.80 -7.48
CA GLY A 173 11.35 -2.69 -7.55
C GLY A 173 11.37 -3.46 -8.86
N VAL A 174 11.30 -4.79 -8.76
CA VAL A 174 11.42 -5.71 -9.89
C VAL A 174 10.05 -6.36 -10.17
N PRO A 175 9.56 -6.33 -11.42
CA PRO A 175 8.22 -6.83 -11.78
C PRO A 175 8.19 -8.38 -11.79
N THR A 176 8.16 -8.98 -10.61
CA THR A 176 8.21 -10.43 -10.39
C THR A 176 6.87 -11.02 -9.99
N GLY A 177 5.93 -10.18 -9.53
CA GLY A 177 4.57 -10.62 -9.22
C GLY A 177 3.76 -10.95 -10.47
N GLN A 178 2.77 -11.81 -10.32
CA GLN A 178 1.83 -12.16 -11.40
C GLN A 178 0.98 -10.95 -11.80
N ILE A 179 0.80 -10.73 -13.10
CA ILE A 179 0.02 -9.61 -13.67
C ILE A 179 -1.16 -10.04 -14.55
N VAL A 180 -1.37 -11.35 -14.66
CA VAL A 180 -2.50 -11.96 -15.38
C VAL A 180 -3.15 -12.97 -14.46
N PHE A 181 -3.85 -12.48 -13.43
CA PHE A 181 -4.69 -13.30 -12.58
C PHE A 181 -6.14 -13.28 -13.08
N ARG A 182 -6.74 -14.46 -13.19
CA ARG A 182 -8.15 -14.65 -13.59
C ARG A 182 -8.89 -15.39 -12.48
N ASN A 183 -10.17 -15.10 -12.32
CA ASN A 183 -11.02 -15.83 -11.38
C ASN A 183 -11.47 -17.20 -11.92
N GLY A 184 -12.28 -17.92 -11.15
CA GLY A 184 -12.83 -19.22 -11.54
C GLY A 184 -13.70 -19.20 -12.80
N ALA A 185 -14.26 -18.04 -13.17
CA ALA A 185 -15.00 -17.83 -14.41
C ALA A 185 -14.11 -17.40 -15.59
N GLY A 186 -12.78 -17.34 -15.40
CA GLY A 186 -11.84 -16.91 -16.43
C GLY A 186 -11.76 -15.39 -16.63
N ILE A 187 -12.42 -14.60 -15.79
CA ILE A 187 -12.44 -13.14 -15.89
C ILE A 187 -11.15 -12.55 -15.30
N LEU A 188 -10.52 -11.66 -16.06
CA LEU A 188 -9.26 -11.03 -15.68
C LEU A 188 -9.47 -10.03 -14.55
N ALA A 189 -8.63 -10.08 -13.52
CA ALA A 189 -8.63 -9.08 -12.46
C ALA A 189 -8.11 -7.74 -12.99
N GLU A 190 -8.69 -6.63 -12.50
CA GLU A 190 -8.21 -5.29 -12.82
C GLU A 190 -6.73 -5.11 -12.47
N PRO A 191 -6.00 -4.18 -13.14
CA PRO A 191 -4.59 -3.94 -12.84
C PRO A 191 -4.29 -3.69 -11.36
N ALA A 192 -5.14 -2.94 -10.65
CA ALA A 192 -4.97 -2.68 -9.22
C ALA A 192 -5.18 -3.92 -8.33
N LEU A 193 -5.92 -4.91 -8.83
CA LEU A 193 -6.18 -6.18 -8.14
C LEU A 193 -5.05 -7.19 -8.35
N GLN A 194 -4.20 -7.01 -9.35
CA GLN A 194 -3.11 -7.94 -9.64
C GLN A 194 -2.10 -8.04 -8.47
N PRO A 195 -1.55 -9.23 -8.20
CA PRO A 195 -0.50 -9.42 -7.20
C PRO A 195 0.76 -8.57 -7.46
N GLY A 196 1.18 -8.48 -8.73
CA GLY A 196 2.31 -7.66 -9.18
C GLY A 196 1.85 -6.48 -10.01
N ARG A 197 2.72 -5.48 -10.16
CA ARG A 197 2.41 -4.27 -10.95
C ARG A 197 2.86 -4.39 -12.40
N GLY A 198 3.81 -5.28 -12.68
CA GLY A 198 4.35 -5.47 -14.04
C GLY A 198 5.21 -4.31 -14.53
N THR A 199 5.64 -3.42 -13.63
CA THR A 199 6.49 -2.27 -13.94
C THR A 199 7.72 -2.26 -13.05
N TRP A 200 8.83 -1.74 -13.58
CA TRP A 200 9.97 -1.40 -12.74
C TRP A 200 9.62 -0.20 -11.86
N GLY A 201 10.21 -0.17 -10.66
CA GLY A 201 10.06 0.96 -9.75
C GLY A 201 11.39 1.42 -9.19
N LEU A 202 11.54 2.72 -8.99
CA LEU A 202 12.66 3.32 -8.28
C LEU A 202 12.13 4.02 -7.02
N PRO A 203 12.01 3.29 -5.90
CA PRO A 203 11.66 3.90 -4.63
C PRO A 203 12.86 4.60 -3.99
N LEU A 204 12.59 5.76 -3.41
CA LEU A 204 13.51 6.60 -2.65
C LEU A 204 12.91 6.82 -1.27
N GLU A 205 13.72 6.82 -0.23
CA GLU A 205 13.26 7.09 1.12
C GLU A 205 14.28 7.90 1.92
N SER A 206 13.79 8.80 2.76
CA SER A 206 14.59 9.36 3.84
C SER A 206 13.84 9.21 5.16
N SER A 207 14.56 8.87 6.22
CA SER A 207 14.00 8.68 7.55
C SER A 207 14.87 9.36 8.60
N TYR A 208 14.20 9.94 9.58
CA TYR A 208 14.79 10.57 10.75
C TYR A 208 14.25 9.92 12.01
N GLU A 209 15.14 9.53 12.91
CA GLU A 209 14.81 8.96 14.22
C GLU A 209 15.44 9.78 15.34
N ARG A 210 14.73 9.93 16.46
CA ARG A 210 15.25 10.59 17.66
C ARG A 210 14.86 9.83 18.91
N GLU A 211 15.86 9.40 19.65
CA GLU A 211 15.70 8.86 21.00
C GLU A 211 15.53 9.97 22.03
N PHE A 212 14.70 9.71 23.03
CA PHE A 212 14.56 10.54 24.21
C PHE A 212 14.44 9.66 25.47
N GLN A 213 15.27 9.96 26.46
CA GLN A 213 15.33 9.21 27.71
C GLN A 213 14.26 9.75 28.68
N ARG A 214 13.13 9.05 28.79
CA ARG A 214 12.07 9.37 29.78
C ARG A 214 11.79 8.21 30.75
N SER A 215 12.28 7.02 30.41
CA SER A 215 12.17 5.75 31.14
C SER A 215 13.57 5.08 31.18
N PRO A 216 13.82 4.07 32.03
CA PRO A 216 14.99 3.20 31.92
C PRO A 216 15.28 2.73 30.48
N GLN A 217 14.24 2.58 29.64
CA GLN A 217 14.37 2.34 28.21
C GLN A 217 14.02 3.61 27.41
N PRO A 218 14.83 4.02 26.42
CA PRO A 218 14.58 5.23 25.65
C PRO A 218 13.39 5.06 24.71
N SER A 219 12.48 6.03 24.70
CA SER A 219 11.43 6.13 23.69
C SER A 219 11.99 6.75 22.40
N ARG A 220 11.35 6.47 21.26
CA ARG A 220 11.80 6.96 19.95
C ARG A 220 10.69 7.70 19.23
N LEU A 221 11.01 8.81 18.59
CA LEU A 221 10.17 9.45 17.58
C LEU A 221 10.79 9.22 16.22
N PHE A 222 9.96 9.06 15.20
CA PHE A 222 10.43 8.96 13.82
C PHE A 222 9.58 9.82 12.88
N ALA A 223 10.19 10.19 11.77
CA ALA A 223 9.52 10.75 10.61
C ALA A 223 10.23 10.24 9.35
N SER A 224 9.46 9.81 8.36
CA SER A 224 10.01 9.34 7.09
C SER A 224 9.17 9.80 5.91
N THR A 225 9.82 9.88 4.76
CA THR A 225 9.17 10.19 3.50
C THR A 225 9.71 9.26 2.43
N SER A 226 8.83 8.70 1.61
CA SER A 226 9.21 7.88 0.48
C SER A 226 8.52 8.31 -0.80
N TYR A 227 9.26 8.29 -1.90
CA TYR A 227 8.76 8.61 -3.23
C TYR A 227 9.10 7.47 -4.16
N ARG A 228 8.12 6.97 -4.90
CA ARG A 228 8.31 5.87 -5.85
C ARG A 228 7.98 6.32 -7.25
N VAL A 229 9.00 6.32 -8.10
CA VAL A 229 8.87 6.49 -9.54
C VAL A 229 8.54 5.14 -10.16
N ASN A 230 7.55 5.08 -11.05
CA ASN A 230 7.21 3.87 -11.80
C ASN A 230 7.54 4.05 -13.29
N SER A 231 8.07 2.99 -13.91
CA SER A 231 8.28 2.96 -15.36
C SER A 231 6.95 2.95 -16.11
N SER A 232 7.00 3.00 -17.45
CA SER A 232 5.82 2.79 -18.29
C SER A 232 5.10 1.51 -17.88
N GLY A 233 3.77 1.61 -17.82
CA GLY A 233 2.85 0.56 -17.45
C GLY A 233 2.85 -0.62 -18.42
N ASN A 234 2.15 -1.69 -18.05
CA ASN A 234 1.79 -2.77 -18.97
C ASN A 234 0.27 -2.70 -19.22
N ARG A 235 -0.19 -3.18 -20.40
CA ARG A 235 -1.62 -3.36 -20.73
C ARG A 235 -2.45 -2.08 -20.66
N ASP A 236 -1.97 -1.00 -21.28
CA ASP A 236 -2.62 0.31 -21.34
C ASP A 236 -2.92 0.97 -19.98
N TYR A 237 -2.42 0.40 -18.89
CA TYR A 237 -2.57 0.92 -17.54
C TYR A 237 -1.21 1.30 -16.96
N ARG A 238 -1.08 2.55 -16.51
CA ARG A 238 0.14 3.06 -15.87
C ARG A 238 -0.11 3.33 -14.40
N PHE A 239 0.59 2.57 -13.54
CA PHE A 239 0.71 2.94 -12.14
C PHE A 239 1.40 4.30 -12.04
N ARG A 240 0.73 5.24 -11.38
CA ARG A 240 1.30 6.56 -11.11
C ARG A 240 2.40 6.49 -10.07
N ASP A 241 3.23 7.52 -10.07
CA ASP A 241 4.18 7.73 -8.99
C ASP A 241 3.41 7.97 -7.70
N ALA A 242 4.02 7.59 -6.57
CA ALA A 242 3.38 7.70 -5.27
C ALA A 242 4.35 8.33 -4.27
N TRP A 243 3.81 9.26 -3.48
CA TRP A 243 4.48 9.82 -2.31
C TRP A 243 3.82 9.21 -1.08
N LEU A 244 4.61 8.95 -0.04
CA LEU A 244 4.14 8.51 1.25
C LEU A 244 4.92 9.23 2.35
N LEU A 245 4.21 9.62 3.39
CA LEU A 245 4.73 10.29 4.58
C LEU A 245 4.35 9.46 5.81
N HIS A 246 5.32 9.28 6.70
CA HIS A 246 5.10 8.66 8.00
C HIS A 246 5.64 9.54 9.10
N ALA A 247 4.95 9.54 10.24
CA ALA A 247 5.48 10.06 11.49
C ALA A 247 4.87 9.28 12.65
N GLY A 248 5.63 9.11 13.72
CA GLY A 248 5.16 8.34 14.85
C GLY A 248 6.16 8.25 15.98
N GLY A 249 5.89 7.31 16.88
CA GLY A 249 6.76 7.02 17.99
C GLY A 249 6.59 5.64 18.55
N HIS A 250 7.67 5.18 19.17
CA HIS A 250 7.81 3.93 19.90
C HIS A 250 7.89 4.24 21.39
N TYR A 251 7.08 3.54 22.17
CA TYR A 251 7.10 3.57 23.62
C TYR A 251 7.36 2.16 24.15
N PRO A 252 8.59 1.90 24.65
CA PRO A 252 8.93 0.59 25.19
C PRO A 252 8.12 0.35 26.48
N ILE A 253 7.37 -0.74 26.50
CA ILE A 253 6.63 -1.21 27.67
C ILE A 253 7.59 -1.99 28.57
N ASP A 254 8.40 -2.86 27.97
CA ASP A 254 9.49 -3.60 28.60
C ASP A 254 10.55 -4.02 27.55
N GLU A 255 11.44 -4.95 27.90
CA GLU A 255 12.50 -5.43 27.01
C GLU A 255 12.00 -6.23 25.78
N ARG A 256 10.74 -6.68 25.79
CA ARG A 256 10.14 -7.55 24.76
C ARG A 256 9.01 -6.87 24.00
N PHE A 257 8.31 -5.93 24.64
CA PHE A 257 7.14 -5.28 24.09
C PHE A 257 7.35 -3.78 23.91
N ASP A 258 7.00 -3.29 22.72
CA ASP A 258 7.07 -1.88 22.33
C ASP A 258 5.73 -1.48 21.72
N LEU A 259 5.20 -0.34 22.15
CA LEU A 259 3.98 0.24 21.62
C LEU A 259 4.34 1.22 20.49
N LEU A 260 3.85 0.95 19.28
CA LEU A 260 3.99 1.84 18.13
C LEU A 260 2.70 2.62 17.88
N GLY A 261 2.82 3.95 17.87
CA GLY A 261 1.81 4.84 17.29
C GLY A 261 2.34 5.48 16.02
N GLN A 262 1.61 5.35 14.90
CA GLN A 262 2.02 5.94 13.62
C GLN A 262 0.86 6.62 12.89
N PHE A 263 1.19 7.71 12.22
CA PHE A 263 0.39 8.37 11.20
C PHE A 263 1.05 8.13 9.84
N ALA A 264 0.24 7.78 8.84
CA ALA A 264 0.67 7.60 7.47
C ALA A 264 -0.25 8.38 6.53
N SER A 265 0.34 9.06 5.55
CA SER A 265 -0.39 9.80 4.52
C SER A 265 0.22 9.51 3.16
N THR A 266 -0.63 9.18 2.18
CA THR A 266 -0.28 9.09 0.75
C THR A 266 -0.68 10.34 0.02
#